data_AF-A0A521UB95-F1
#
_entry.id   AF-A0A521UB95-F1
#
_cell.length_a   1.000
_cell.length_b   1.000
_cell.length_c   1.000
_cell.angle_alpha   90.00
_cell.angle_beta   90.00
_cell.angle_gamma   90.00
#
_symmetry.space_group_name_H-M   'P 1'
#
loop_
_entity.id
_entity.type
_entity.pdbx_description
1 polymer ?
#
loop_
_entity_poly.entity_id
_entity_poly.type
_entity_poly.pdbx_seq_one_letter_code
_entity_poly.pdbx_strand_id
1 'polypeptide(L)'
;MEPSRPPLADALEAAIEAAREAGRRLLEEFHREGGPRGGGDSADIDREVEVFLRGALLERFPWHWRGEETGFTPASDPAEARCWVVDPNDGTRPFLEGFRGAAVSIGLLVEGVPSLGVVFAYAYPDDGGDLLAWAEGCGPLTRNGVALSTDLAALTLDGGAPVFVSQHADRCAEANARCVYPGRYRPLTSIAYRFALVAAGEGVAAVTLASPSAWDLCAGQALLRAAGGAVIDQGGAAITYSRLGEMETVIAFGGAPRAVAALVGRDWHEVYTPGQRGWLPLAKLKSGRHVADAALLSRAQGCWLGQLVGDALGGQVEFQSAERIRRESPGGVRELSDHGHWMTFAGQATDDSELALMLARVLVRDGAFEREKVVEGYVHWIASNPFDRGGTITAALAPGVRVDDPSLRLQRVLAAASTESQANGSLMRVSPLAIFGAADPLSAARMASEDSSLTHPHPLCRDACAAYVRAIAEVIARGGDGEAAWGFAMEEARRPGRDPGVAEMLEAARLGPPDEYYRQMGWVRIAFHNAFHQALSAPSFEEGVVDTVGRGGDTDTNAAIAGALLGAIHGREAVPSRWRNKLLACRALREAGARRPRPMEFWPADALELAEALLLAGRISPGV
;
A
#
# COMPACT_ATOMS: atom_id res chain seq x y z
N MET A 1 -16.21 24.31 40.70
CA MET A 1 -16.88 23.11 40.17
C MET A 1 -16.54 23.05 38.69
N GLU A 2 -15.58 22.22 38.32
CA GLU A 2 -15.42 21.87 36.91
C GLU A 2 -16.75 21.27 36.41
N PRO A 3 -17.20 21.58 35.19
CA PRO A 3 -18.36 20.90 34.62
C PRO A 3 -18.06 19.40 34.60
N SER A 4 -18.96 18.60 35.18
CA SER A 4 -18.86 17.13 35.16
C SER A 4 -18.65 16.67 33.72
N ARG A 5 -17.58 15.91 33.45
CA ARG A 5 -17.34 15.28 32.15
C ARG A 5 -18.60 14.52 31.69
N PRO A 6 -18.96 14.55 30.39
CA PRO A 6 -20.07 13.75 29.90
C PRO A 6 -19.77 12.26 30.09
N PRO A 7 -20.73 11.42 30.55
CA PRO A 7 -20.50 9.99 30.83
C PRO A 7 -19.88 9.18 29.68
N LEU A 8 -20.05 9.62 28.42
CA LEU A 8 -19.47 8.96 27.24
C LEU A 8 -17.98 9.27 27.04
N ALA A 9 -17.45 10.39 27.56
CA ALA A 9 -16.04 10.72 27.41
C ALA A 9 -15.16 9.76 28.21
N ASP A 10 -15.54 9.46 29.45
CA ASP A 10 -14.80 8.51 30.28
C ASP A 10 -14.92 7.07 29.74
N ALA A 11 -16.06 6.73 29.13
CA ALA A 11 -16.26 5.45 28.45
C ALA A 11 -15.40 5.33 27.17
N LEU A 12 -15.27 6.41 26.40
CA LEU A 12 -14.41 6.47 25.22
C LEU A 12 -12.93 6.30 25.60
N GLU A 13 -12.48 7.02 26.62
CA GLU A 13 -11.11 6.90 27.15
C GLU A 13 -10.81 5.46 27.57
N ALA A 14 -11.71 4.84 28.34
CA ALA A 14 -11.58 3.44 28.75
C ALA A 14 -11.58 2.45 27.58
N ALA A 15 -12.44 2.68 26.56
CA ALA A 15 -12.49 1.83 25.38
C ALA A 15 -11.20 1.95 24.53
N ILE A 16 -10.62 3.15 24.40
CA ILE A 16 -9.34 3.35 23.71
C ILE A 16 -8.20 2.64 24.45
N GLU A 17 -8.14 2.77 25.78
CA GLU A 17 -7.15 2.07 26.61
C GLU A 17 -7.27 0.55 26.48
N ALA A 18 -8.49 0.03 26.60
CA ALA A 18 -8.76 -1.41 26.49
C ALA A 18 -8.44 -1.95 25.09
N ALA A 19 -8.78 -1.20 24.03
CA ALA A 19 -8.46 -1.58 22.65
C ALA A 19 -6.94 -1.65 22.42
N ARG A 20 -6.16 -0.69 22.93
CA ARG A 20 -4.68 -0.71 22.81
C ARG A 20 -4.07 -1.91 23.52
N GLU A 21 -4.58 -2.22 24.71
CA GLU A 21 -4.14 -3.39 25.47
C GLU A 21 -4.48 -4.71 24.79
N ALA A 22 -5.71 -4.84 24.28
CA ALA A 22 -6.15 -5.98 23.47
C ALA A 22 -5.29 -6.14 22.20
N GLY A 23 -5.10 -5.04 21.46
CA GLY A 23 -4.28 -5.01 20.26
C GLY A 23 -2.84 -5.42 20.49
N ARG A 24 -2.25 -5.08 21.64
CA ARG A 24 -0.90 -5.54 22.00
C ARG A 24 -0.83 -7.07 22.14
N ARG A 25 -1.82 -7.69 22.80
CA ARG A 25 -1.89 -9.15 22.95
C ARG A 25 -2.10 -9.86 21.60
N LEU A 26 -2.96 -9.29 20.77
CA LEU A 26 -3.20 -9.78 19.41
C LEU A 26 -1.97 -9.63 18.51
N LEU A 27 -1.22 -8.54 18.65
CA LEU A 27 0.03 -8.32 17.92
C LEU A 27 1.11 -9.33 18.36
N GLU A 28 1.22 -9.61 19.66
CA GLU A 28 2.10 -10.67 20.18
C GLU A 28 1.73 -12.04 19.61
N GLU A 29 0.43 -12.36 19.51
CA GLU A 29 -0.04 -13.59 18.86
C GLU A 29 0.18 -13.58 17.33
N PHE A 30 0.02 -12.43 16.66
CA PHE A 30 0.29 -12.26 15.22
C PHE A 30 1.73 -12.62 14.85
N HIS A 31 2.68 -12.22 15.71
CA HIS A 31 4.11 -12.49 15.55
C HIS A 31 4.58 -13.82 16.12
N ARG A 32 3.66 -14.63 16.66
CA ARG A 32 3.98 -15.94 17.20
C ARG A 32 4.70 -16.80 16.17
N GLU A 33 5.76 -17.50 16.60
CA GLU A 33 6.46 -18.45 15.73
C GLU A 33 5.50 -19.56 15.28
N GLY A 34 5.41 -19.76 13.96
CA GLY A 34 4.44 -20.67 13.35
C GLY A 34 3.08 -20.04 13.04
N GLY A 35 2.88 -18.78 13.41
CA GLY A 35 1.64 -18.03 13.23
C GLY A 35 0.69 -18.10 14.44
N PRO A 36 -0.42 -17.34 14.39
CA PRO A 36 -1.44 -17.35 15.43
C PRO A 36 -2.08 -18.73 15.62
N ARG A 37 -2.46 -19.04 16.86
CA ARG A 37 -3.18 -20.27 17.21
C ARG A 37 -4.65 -20.21 16.79
N GLY A 38 -5.15 -21.30 16.20
CA GLY A 38 -6.55 -21.44 15.82
C GLY A 38 -6.72 -22.07 14.44
N GLY A 39 -7.93 -22.00 13.90
CA GLY A 39 -8.24 -22.52 12.58
C GLY A 39 -9.64 -22.18 12.10
N GLY A 40 -9.80 -22.09 10.77
CA GLY A 40 -11.08 -21.70 10.17
C GLY A 40 -11.40 -20.24 10.49
N ASP A 41 -12.49 -20.04 11.21
CA ASP A 41 -13.03 -18.71 11.55
C ASP A 41 -12.91 -18.42 13.07
N SER A 42 -12.03 -19.11 13.80
CA SER A 42 -11.81 -18.90 15.25
C SER A 42 -10.33 -19.00 15.62
N ALA A 43 -9.82 -18.02 16.37
CA ALA A 43 -8.49 -18.04 16.96
C ALA A 43 -8.55 -18.15 18.48
N ASP A 44 -7.62 -18.90 19.09
CA ASP A 44 -7.63 -19.13 20.54
C ASP A 44 -7.54 -17.81 21.33
N ILE A 45 -6.81 -16.83 20.77
CA ILE A 45 -6.59 -15.52 21.35
C ILE A 45 -7.87 -14.66 21.41
N ASP A 46 -8.85 -14.91 20.54
CA ASP A 46 -10.07 -14.11 20.44
C ASP A 46 -10.84 -14.16 21.78
N ARG A 47 -11.03 -15.37 22.32
CA ARG A 47 -11.67 -15.57 23.62
C ARG A 47 -10.86 -14.99 24.78
N GLU A 48 -9.54 -15.15 24.76
CA GLU A 48 -8.65 -14.61 25.81
C GLU A 48 -8.74 -13.07 25.88
N VAL A 49 -8.77 -12.42 24.72
CA VAL A 49 -8.87 -10.96 24.57
C VAL A 49 -10.27 -10.48 24.94
N GLU A 50 -11.33 -11.16 24.50
CA GLU A 50 -12.69 -10.74 24.83
C GLU A 50 -12.98 -10.82 26.33
N VAL A 51 -12.50 -11.87 27.01
CA VAL A 51 -12.64 -12.00 28.47
C VAL A 51 -11.97 -10.82 29.18
N PHE A 52 -10.80 -10.38 28.70
CA PHE A 52 -10.13 -9.18 29.21
C PHE A 52 -10.94 -7.90 28.94
N LEU A 53 -11.39 -7.67 27.70
CA LEU A 53 -12.17 -6.49 27.32
C LEU A 53 -13.45 -6.38 28.16
N ARG A 54 -14.17 -7.49 28.32
CA ARG A 54 -15.38 -7.56 29.14
C ARG A 54 -15.11 -7.19 30.59
N GLY A 55 -14.05 -7.72 31.19
CA GLY A 55 -13.66 -7.37 32.56
C GLY A 55 -13.34 -5.89 32.71
N ALA A 56 -12.47 -5.36 31.84
CA ALA A 56 -12.01 -3.98 31.88
C ALA A 56 -13.14 -2.95 31.70
N LEU A 57 -14.10 -3.24 30.81
CA LEU A 57 -15.22 -2.34 30.53
C LEU A 57 -16.36 -2.48 31.55
N LEU A 58 -16.77 -3.69 31.92
CA LEU A 58 -17.90 -3.89 32.84
C LEU A 58 -17.58 -3.53 34.29
N GLU A 59 -16.31 -3.58 34.71
CA GLU A 59 -15.91 -3.11 36.05
C GLU A 59 -16.22 -1.63 36.25
N ARG A 60 -16.02 -0.81 35.21
CA ARG A 60 -16.24 0.64 35.24
C ARG A 60 -17.64 1.04 34.76
N PHE A 61 -18.17 0.31 33.77
CA PHE A 61 -19.42 0.60 33.08
C PHE A 61 -20.27 -0.67 33.01
N PRO A 62 -21.02 -1.00 34.09
CA PRO A 62 -21.74 -2.27 34.25
C PRO A 62 -23.05 -2.33 33.42
N TRP A 63 -22.94 -2.01 32.14
CA TRP A 63 -23.99 -1.98 31.13
C TRP A 63 -24.20 -3.36 30.50
N HIS A 64 -25.14 -3.47 29.57
CA HIS A 64 -25.32 -4.70 28.81
C HIS A 64 -24.04 -4.98 28.01
N TRP A 65 -23.72 -6.26 27.85
CA TRP A 65 -22.60 -6.73 27.05
C TRP A 65 -23.10 -7.71 26.02
N ARG A 66 -22.63 -7.55 24.78
CA ARG A 66 -22.76 -8.52 23.71
C ARG A 66 -21.41 -8.63 23.02
N GLY A 67 -20.72 -9.72 23.27
CA GLY A 67 -19.47 -10.04 22.58
C GLY A 67 -19.60 -11.29 21.73
N GLU A 68 -18.73 -11.42 20.74
CA GLU A 68 -18.67 -12.54 19.81
C GLU A 68 -18.43 -13.89 20.53
N GLU A 69 -17.44 -13.93 21.41
CA GLU A 69 -16.93 -15.14 22.06
C GLU A 69 -17.61 -15.45 23.40
N THR A 70 -18.03 -14.41 24.13
CA THR A 70 -18.60 -14.52 25.47
C THR A 70 -20.11 -14.34 25.52
N GLY A 71 -20.73 -14.01 24.39
CA GLY A 71 -22.17 -13.88 24.23
C GLY A 71 -22.75 -12.70 24.98
N PHE A 72 -24.00 -12.84 25.43
CA PHE A 72 -24.74 -11.77 26.10
C PHE A 72 -24.58 -11.81 27.63
N THR A 73 -24.34 -10.66 28.27
CA THR A 73 -24.44 -10.47 29.72
C THR A 73 -25.33 -9.26 30.02
N PRO A 74 -26.38 -9.40 30.86
CA PRO A 74 -27.24 -8.29 31.21
C PRO A 74 -26.52 -7.25 32.07
N ALA A 75 -26.94 -5.99 31.98
CA ALA A 75 -26.50 -4.91 32.86
C ALA A 75 -26.86 -5.20 34.32
N SER A 76 -26.12 -4.59 35.24
CA SER A 76 -26.45 -4.68 36.68
C SER A 76 -27.78 -4.01 37.03
N ASP A 77 -28.13 -2.95 36.29
CA ASP A 77 -29.44 -2.29 36.35
C ASP A 77 -30.23 -2.62 35.06
N PRO A 78 -31.35 -3.37 35.15
CA PRO A 78 -32.20 -3.69 34.00
C PRO A 78 -32.85 -2.47 33.31
N ALA A 79 -32.87 -1.30 33.95
CA ALA A 79 -33.35 -0.06 33.34
C ALA A 79 -32.30 0.61 32.44
N GLU A 80 -31.05 0.14 32.45
CA GLU A 80 -29.98 0.66 31.61
C GLU A 80 -30.25 0.37 30.13
N ALA A 81 -30.10 1.40 29.28
CA ALA A 81 -30.34 1.30 27.84
C ALA A 81 -29.05 1.25 27.02
N ARG A 82 -27.91 1.09 27.70
CA ARG A 82 -26.58 1.02 27.09
C ARG A 82 -26.12 -0.42 26.91
N CYS A 83 -25.51 -0.70 25.77
CA CYS A 83 -24.97 -2.01 25.45
C CYS A 83 -23.62 -1.91 24.75
N TRP A 84 -22.57 -2.44 25.38
CA TRP A 84 -21.31 -2.73 24.72
C TRP A 84 -21.51 -3.85 23.70
N VAL A 85 -21.05 -3.61 22.47
CA VAL A 85 -21.07 -4.58 21.37
C VAL A 85 -19.65 -4.73 20.86
N VAL A 86 -19.04 -5.90 21.06
CA VAL A 86 -17.59 -6.08 20.95
C VAL A 86 -17.23 -7.28 20.10
N ASP A 87 -16.31 -7.08 19.16
CA ASP A 87 -15.56 -8.12 18.48
C ASP A 87 -14.09 -7.97 18.90
N PRO A 88 -13.50 -9.00 19.54
CA PRO A 88 -12.13 -8.93 20.01
C PRO A 88 -11.11 -8.86 18.87
N ASN A 89 -11.44 -9.36 17.67
CA ASN A 89 -10.51 -9.53 16.56
C ASN A 89 -11.23 -9.67 15.19
N ASP A 90 -11.94 -8.63 14.75
CA ASP A 90 -12.68 -8.66 13.47
C ASP A 90 -11.72 -8.95 12.31
N GLY A 91 -12.05 -9.96 11.52
CA GLY A 91 -11.17 -10.50 10.48
C GLY A 91 -10.27 -11.66 10.94
N THR A 92 -10.70 -12.46 11.93
CA THR A 92 -10.00 -13.65 12.45
C THR A 92 -9.43 -14.58 11.37
N ARG A 93 -10.20 -14.93 10.34
CA ARG A 93 -9.71 -15.84 9.29
C ARG A 93 -8.52 -15.26 8.51
N PRO A 94 -8.59 -14.05 7.92
CA PRO A 94 -7.40 -13.42 7.35
C PRO A 94 -6.23 -13.24 8.32
N PHE A 95 -6.50 -12.96 9.61
CA PHE A 95 -5.47 -12.90 10.65
C PHE A 95 -4.71 -14.23 10.80
N LEU A 96 -5.42 -15.36 10.88
CA LEU A 96 -4.83 -16.71 10.89
C LEU A 96 -4.02 -16.99 9.60
N GLU A 97 -4.47 -16.45 8.46
CA GLU A 97 -3.78 -16.56 7.18
C GLU A 97 -2.51 -15.67 7.05
N GLY A 98 -2.23 -14.80 8.04
CA GLY A 98 -1.08 -13.89 8.06
C GLY A 98 -1.32 -12.53 7.41
N PHE A 99 -2.57 -12.13 7.15
CA PHE A 99 -2.87 -10.80 6.63
C PHE A 99 -2.92 -9.77 7.75
N ARG A 100 -2.29 -8.60 7.52
CA ARG A 100 -2.46 -7.41 8.36
C ARG A 100 -3.86 -6.81 8.17
N GLY A 101 -4.35 -6.09 9.16
CA GLY A 101 -5.59 -5.31 9.08
C GLY A 101 -6.77 -5.83 9.89
N ALA A 102 -6.62 -6.98 10.57
CA ALA A 102 -7.58 -7.40 11.59
C ALA A 102 -7.62 -6.36 12.71
N ALA A 103 -8.77 -6.20 13.37
CA ALA A 103 -8.99 -5.07 14.25
C ALA A 103 -9.79 -5.43 15.50
N VAL A 104 -9.43 -4.81 16.62
CA VAL A 104 -10.30 -4.77 17.80
C VAL A 104 -11.45 -3.81 17.50
N SER A 105 -12.70 -4.26 17.66
CA SER A 105 -13.91 -3.47 17.40
C SER A 105 -14.73 -3.34 18.69
N ILE A 106 -14.81 -2.12 19.24
CA ILE A 106 -15.57 -1.81 20.46
C ILE A 106 -16.62 -0.76 20.13
N GLY A 107 -17.88 -1.18 20.06
CA GLY A 107 -19.03 -0.31 19.88
C GLY A 107 -19.83 -0.16 21.17
N LEU A 108 -20.52 0.98 21.31
CA LEU A 108 -21.49 1.22 22.37
C LEU A 108 -22.79 1.73 21.77
N LEU A 109 -23.88 1.02 22.06
CA LEU A 109 -25.23 1.45 21.77
C LEU A 109 -25.77 2.25 22.95
N VAL A 110 -26.45 3.36 22.65
CA VAL A 110 -27.29 4.10 23.60
C VAL A 110 -28.71 4.06 23.02
N GLU A 111 -29.63 3.38 23.70
CA GLU A 111 -31.00 3.14 23.21
C GLU A 111 -31.07 2.46 21.82
N GLY A 112 -30.08 1.62 21.50
CA GLY A 112 -29.98 0.96 20.19
C GLY A 112 -29.30 1.80 19.09
N VAL A 113 -28.81 3.00 19.43
CA VAL A 113 -28.08 3.87 18.50
C VAL A 113 -26.55 3.75 18.71
N PRO A 114 -25.76 3.44 17.66
CA PRO A 114 -24.29 3.46 17.74
C PRO A 114 -23.78 4.86 18.10
N SER A 115 -23.35 5.02 19.36
CA SER A 115 -23.04 6.32 19.96
C SER A 115 -21.58 6.46 20.38
N LEU A 116 -20.83 5.36 20.38
CA LEU A 116 -19.37 5.36 20.52
C LEU A 116 -18.81 4.18 19.74
N GLY A 117 -17.68 4.42 19.06
CA GLY A 117 -16.94 3.41 18.32
C GLY A 117 -15.44 3.59 18.51
N VAL A 118 -14.74 2.49 18.77
CA VAL A 118 -13.28 2.39 18.74
C VAL A 118 -12.93 1.20 17.85
N VAL A 119 -12.17 1.46 16.79
CA VAL A 119 -11.65 0.42 15.89
C VAL A 119 -10.13 0.55 15.87
N PHE A 120 -9.42 -0.53 16.23
CA PHE A 120 -7.96 -0.54 16.27
C PHE A 120 -7.39 -1.68 15.42
N ALA A 121 -6.91 -1.34 14.22
CA ALA A 121 -6.15 -2.26 13.38
C ALA A 121 -4.71 -2.33 13.90
N TYR A 122 -4.47 -3.24 14.84
CA TYR A 122 -3.27 -3.28 15.69
C TYR A 122 -1.97 -3.64 14.96
N ALA A 123 -2.07 -4.23 13.76
CA ALA A 123 -0.92 -4.64 12.94
C ALA A 123 -0.91 -4.00 11.54
N TYR A 124 -1.67 -2.92 11.31
CA TYR A 124 -1.77 -2.28 9.99
C TYR A 124 -1.45 -0.78 10.03
N PRO A 125 -0.77 -0.24 8.99
CA PRO A 125 -0.07 -0.98 7.92
C PRO A 125 1.20 -1.70 8.43
N ASP A 126 1.58 -1.44 9.67
CA ASP A 126 2.64 -2.11 10.42
C ASP A 126 2.28 -2.17 11.92
N ASP A 127 3.26 -2.55 12.74
CA ASP A 127 3.11 -2.75 14.19
C ASP A 127 2.85 -1.46 14.99
N GLY A 128 2.91 -0.28 14.35
CA GLY A 128 2.43 0.97 14.96
C GLY A 128 0.91 1.01 15.11
N GLY A 129 0.20 0.22 14.30
CA GLY A 129 -1.26 0.12 14.28
C GLY A 129 -1.97 1.40 13.85
N ASP A 130 -3.29 1.29 13.65
CA ASP A 130 -4.14 2.40 13.25
C ASP A 130 -5.45 2.40 14.05
N LEU A 131 -5.62 3.40 14.91
CA LEU A 131 -6.73 3.52 15.84
C LEU A 131 -7.65 4.68 15.46
N LEU A 132 -8.93 4.39 15.24
CA LEU A 132 -9.97 5.38 15.00
C LEU A 132 -11.01 5.33 16.10
N ALA A 133 -11.38 6.50 16.62
CA ALA A 133 -12.25 6.58 17.78
C ALA A 133 -13.14 7.82 17.76
N TRP A 134 -14.39 7.64 18.18
CA TRP A 134 -15.38 8.70 18.32
C TRP A 134 -16.45 8.35 19.35
N ALA A 135 -17.00 9.36 20.01
CA ALA A 135 -18.21 9.25 20.82
C ALA A 135 -19.10 10.50 20.69
N GLU A 136 -20.41 10.30 20.73
CA GLU A 136 -21.40 11.36 20.61
C GLU A 136 -21.25 12.40 21.72
N GLY A 137 -21.13 13.67 21.31
CA GLY A 137 -20.93 14.79 22.25
C GLY A 137 -19.52 14.91 22.84
N CYS A 138 -18.54 14.09 22.41
CA CYS A 138 -17.18 14.08 22.94
C CYS A 138 -16.12 14.72 22.04
N GLY A 139 -16.53 15.41 20.96
CA GLY A 139 -15.63 16.07 20.01
C GLY A 139 -15.61 15.37 18.64
N PRO A 140 -14.62 15.69 17.79
CA PRO A 140 -14.52 15.14 16.44
C PRO A 140 -14.10 13.67 16.46
N LEU A 141 -14.35 12.98 15.34
CA LEU A 141 -13.72 11.69 15.04
C LEU A 141 -12.19 11.89 15.06
N THR A 142 -11.46 10.96 15.67
CA THR A 142 -10.00 11.01 15.73
C THR A 142 -9.38 9.76 15.11
N ARG A 143 -8.19 9.93 14.51
CA ARG A 143 -7.31 8.85 14.08
C ARG A 143 -5.94 9.04 14.71
N ASN A 144 -5.49 8.06 15.50
CA ASN A 144 -4.25 8.11 16.27
C ASN A 144 -4.14 9.40 17.11
N GLY A 145 -5.26 9.87 17.65
CA GLY A 145 -5.36 11.11 18.45
C GLY A 145 -5.46 12.40 17.64
N VAL A 146 -5.36 12.35 16.31
CA VAL A 146 -5.51 13.53 15.43
C VAL A 146 -6.97 13.65 14.98
N ALA A 147 -7.55 14.84 15.13
CA ALA A 147 -8.92 15.12 14.70
C ALA A 147 -9.08 15.06 13.18
N LEU A 148 -10.19 14.47 12.73
CA LEU A 148 -10.59 14.39 11.33
C LEU A 148 -11.78 15.32 11.04
N SER A 149 -11.92 15.71 9.78
CA SER A 149 -12.96 16.65 9.30
C SER A 149 -13.69 16.14 8.05
N THR A 150 -13.71 14.83 7.84
CA THR A 150 -14.36 14.19 6.69
C THR A 150 -15.87 14.47 6.68
N ASP A 151 -16.39 14.87 5.51
CA ASP A 151 -17.83 14.95 5.23
C ASP A 151 -18.20 13.91 4.16
N LEU A 152 -18.71 12.77 4.59
CA LEU A 152 -19.13 11.69 3.70
C LEU A 152 -20.37 12.05 2.87
N ALA A 153 -21.18 13.03 3.30
CA ALA A 153 -22.36 13.45 2.54
C ALA A 153 -21.97 14.16 1.23
N ALA A 154 -20.75 14.73 1.17
CA ALA A 154 -20.20 15.37 -0.01
C ALA A 154 -19.61 14.37 -1.03
N LEU A 155 -19.34 13.12 -0.63
CA LEU A 155 -18.69 12.14 -1.48
C LEU A 155 -19.70 11.33 -2.33
N THR A 156 -19.24 10.88 -3.49
CA THR A 156 -20.02 10.06 -4.42
C THR A 156 -19.18 8.91 -4.97
N LEU A 157 -19.82 7.89 -5.52
CA LEU A 157 -19.12 6.87 -6.30
C LEU A 157 -18.74 7.46 -7.66
N ASP A 158 -17.49 7.91 -7.80
CA ASP A 158 -16.93 8.49 -9.01
C ASP A 158 -15.76 7.67 -9.59
N GLY A 159 -15.18 8.17 -10.68
CA GLY A 159 -14.03 7.56 -11.34
C GLY A 159 -12.81 7.55 -10.43
N GLY A 160 -12.50 6.37 -9.89
CA GLY A 160 -11.30 6.17 -9.07
C GLY A 160 -11.48 6.24 -7.56
N ALA A 161 -12.69 6.53 -7.07
CA ALA A 161 -13.00 6.42 -5.65
C ALA A 161 -12.77 5.00 -5.11
N PRO A 162 -11.97 4.82 -4.04
CA PRO A 162 -11.78 3.52 -3.41
C PRO A 162 -13.07 3.01 -2.75
N VAL A 163 -13.39 1.72 -2.99
CA VAL A 163 -14.45 0.96 -2.33
C VAL A 163 -13.82 -0.24 -1.63
N PHE A 164 -13.97 -0.35 -0.32
CA PHE A 164 -13.31 -1.42 0.42
C PHE A 164 -14.14 -2.71 0.41
N VAL A 165 -13.49 -3.82 0.06
CA VAL A 165 -14.12 -5.15 -0.07
C VAL A 165 -13.31 -6.19 0.71
N SER A 166 -13.83 -7.41 0.83
CA SER A 166 -13.18 -8.46 1.63
C SER A 166 -11.80 -8.84 1.08
N GLN A 167 -10.88 -9.23 1.97
CA GLN A 167 -9.47 -9.51 1.69
C GLN A 167 -9.20 -10.37 0.44
N HIS A 168 -10.04 -11.36 0.16
CA HIS A 168 -9.83 -12.30 -0.95
C HIS A 168 -10.46 -11.87 -2.28
N ALA A 169 -10.90 -10.60 -2.42
CA ALA A 169 -11.58 -10.11 -3.62
C ALA A 169 -10.78 -10.26 -4.92
N ASP A 170 -9.44 -10.25 -4.87
CA ASP A 170 -8.59 -10.47 -6.05
C ASP A 170 -8.74 -11.89 -6.65
N ARG A 171 -9.30 -12.87 -5.91
CA ARG A 171 -9.67 -14.19 -6.49
C ARG A 171 -10.74 -14.09 -7.56
N CYS A 172 -11.53 -13.01 -7.54
CA CYS A 172 -12.63 -12.71 -8.45
C CYS A 172 -12.53 -11.24 -8.89
N ALA A 173 -11.32 -10.82 -9.30
CA ALA A 173 -10.97 -9.42 -9.55
C ALA A 173 -11.88 -8.72 -10.56
N GLU A 174 -12.18 -9.39 -11.69
CA GLU A 174 -13.06 -8.88 -12.74
C GLU A 174 -14.47 -8.60 -12.23
N ALA A 175 -15.07 -9.53 -11.48
CA ALA A 175 -16.41 -9.38 -10.93
C ALA A 175 -16.46 -8.25 -9.89
N ASN A 176 -15.48 -8.19 -8.98
CA ASN A 176 -15.39 -7.09 -8.01
C ASN A 176 -15.22 -5.74 -8.71
N ALA A 177 -14.37 -5.65 -9.73
CA ALA A 177 -14.19 -4.44 -10.53
C ALA A 177 -15.51 -3.98 -11.19
N ARG A 178 -16.28 -4.89 -11.79
CA ARG A 178 -17.60 -4.57 -12.37
C ARG A 178 -18.59 -4.06 -11.32
N CYS A 179 -18.63 -4.69 -10.14
CA CYS A 179 -19.58 -4.33 -9.08
C CYS A 179 -19.36 -2.92 -8.56
N VAL A 180 -18.11 -2.48 -8.41
CA VAL A 180 -17.79 -1.17 -7.84
C VAL A 180 -17.66 -0.06 -8.88
N TYR A 181 -17.63 -0.37 -10.18
CA TYR A 181 -17.48 0.62 -11.26
C TYR A 181 -18.56 1.74 -11.18
N PRO A 182 -18.18 3.03 -11.30
CA PRO A 182 -16.88 3.57 -11.74
C PRO A 182 -15.80 3.70 -10.65
N GLY A 183 -16.10 3.32 -9.41
CA GLY A 183 -15.12 3.24 -8.33
C GLY A 183 -14.13 2.08 -8.53
N ARG A 184 -13.25 1.89 -7.55
CA ARG A 184 -12.18 0.88 -7.58
C ARG A 184 -12.12 0.13 -6.28
N TYR A 185 -12.10 -1.19 -6.35
CA TYR A 185 -12.11 -1.96 -5.12
C TYR A 185 -10.72 -2.00 -4.49
N ARG A 186 -10.67 -2.05 -3.16
CA ARG A 186 -9.46 -2.32 -2.37
C ARG A 186 -9.79 -3.40 -1.32
N PRO A 187 -9.15 -4.58 -1.38
CA PRO A 187 -9.33 -5.62 -0.37
C PRO A 187 -8.72 -5.23 0.96
N LEU A 188 -9.46 -5.47 2.05
CA LEU A 188 -8.99 -5.39 3.44
C LEU A 188 -9.73 -6.45 4.28
N THR A 189 -9.16 -6.80 5.44
CA THR A 189 -9.63 -7.91 6.27
C THR A 189 -10.90 -7.55 7.08
N SER A 190 -10.77 -6.71 8.10
CA SER A 190 -11.82 -6.30 9.03
C SER A 190 -12.88 -5.44 8.35
N ILE A 191 -14.17 -5.74 8.51
CA ILE A 191 -15.25 -4.84 8.06
C ILE A 191 -15.34 -3.59 8.95
N ALA A 192 -15.12 -3.72 10.26
CA ALA A 192 -15.07 -2.59 11.18
C ALA A 192 -14.00 -1.58 10.75
N TYR A 193 -12.81 -2.06 10.39
CA TYR A 193 -11.71 -1.21 9.92
C TYR A 193 -11.96 -0.64 8.52
N ARG A 194 -12.61 -1.40 7.62
CA ARG A 194 -13.06 -0.85 6.34
C ARG A 194 -14.04 0.32 6.52
N PHE A 195 -14.98 0.22 7.46
CA PHE A 195 -15.86 1.34 7.81
C PHE A 195 -15.10 2.51 8.43
N ALA A 196 -14.13 2.22 9.30
CA ALA A 196 -13.28 3.24 9.90
C ALA A 196 -12.48 4.04 8.84
N LEU A 197 -11.89 3.37 7.85
CA LEU A 197 -11.17 4.03 6.75
C LEU A 197 -12.08 4.89 5.87
N VAL A 198 -13.31 4.46 5.62
CA VAL A 198 -14.31 5.30 4.94
C VAL A 198 -14.63 6.53 5.79
N ALA A 199 -14.88 6.39 7.10
CA ALA A 199 -15.09 7.52 8.01
C ALA A 199 -13.88 8.49 8.02
N ALA A 200 -12.66 7.98 7.82
CA ALA A 200 -11.46 8.80 7.68
C ALA A 200 -11.27 9.45 6.30
N GLY A 201 -12.17 9.22 5.34
CA GLY A 201 -12.12 9.78 4.00
C GLY A 201 -11.13 9.09 3.07
N GLU A 202 -10.67 7.87 3.40
CA GLU A 202 -9.76 7.11 2.54
C GLU A 202 -10.45 6.35 1.40
N GLY A 203 -11.77 6.27 1.44
CA GLY A 203 -12.63 5.70 0.41
C GLY A 203 -14.06 6.20 0.57
N VAL A 204 -14.94 5.80 -0.34
CA VAL A 204 -16.34 6.29 -0.37
C VAL A 204 -17.34 5.27 0.17
N ALA A 205 -16.99 3.99 0.15
CA ALA A 205 -17.86 2.92 0.62
C ALA A 205 -17.05 1.67 1.00
N ALA A 206 -17.68 0.82 1.78
CA ALA A 206 -17.20 -0.50 2.15
C ALA A 206 -18.36 -1.50 2.12
N VAL A 207 -18.06 -2.73 1.71
CA VAL A 207 -19.06 -3.77 1.43
C VAL A 207 -18.69 -5.07 2.14
N THR A 208 -19.64 -5.68 2.86
CA THR A 208 -19.52 -7.07 3.33
C THR A 208 -20.66 -7.91 2.79
N LEU A 209 -20.33 -9.09 2.27
CA LEU A 209 -21.27 -10.02 1.62
C LEU A 209 -21.46 -11.31 2.44
N ALA A 210 -21.02 -11.32 3.70
CA ALA A 210 -20.83 -12.54 4.47
C ALA A 210 -21.68 -12.58 5.75
N SER A 211 -22.93 -12.13 5.69
CA SER A 211 -23.89 -12.15 6.82
C SER A 211 -23.28 -11.64 8.13
N PRO A 212 -22.88 -10.35 8.19
CA PRO A 212 -22.18 -9.81 9.35
C PRO A 212 -23.05 -9.85 10.61
N SER A 213 -22.40 -9.92 11.76
CA SER A 213 -23.00 -9.82 13.09
C SER A 213 -23.01 -8.38 13.60
N ALA A 214 -23.68 -8.14 14.74
CA ALA A 214 -23.78 -6.80 15.32
C ALA A 214 -22.40 -6.21 15.70
N TRP A 215 -21.48 -7.05 16.18
CA TRP A 215 -20.14 -6.67 16.63
C TRP A 215 -19.19 -6.29 15.49
N ASP A 216 -19.37 -6.88 14.31
CA ASP A 216 -18.66 -6.50 13.08
C ASP A 216 -18.95 -5.05 12.65
N LEU A 217 -20.19 -4.58 12.85
CA LEU A 217 -20.67 -3.32 12.27
C LEU A 217 -20.78 -2.17 13.28
N CYS A 218 -21.10 -2.44 14.55
CA CYS A 218 -21.51 -1.41 15.51
C CYS A 218 -20.47 -0.29 15.69
N ALA A 219 -19.21 -0.65 15.94
CA ALA A 219 -18.14 0.34 16.13
C ALA A 219 -17.91 1.16 14.85
N GLY A 220 -17.77 0.48 13.70
CA GLY A 220 -17.59 1.12 12.40
C GLY A 220 -18.77 2.03 12.00
N GLN A 221 -20.00 1.63 12.33
CA GLN A 221 -21.20 2.43 12.08
C GLN A 221 -21.23 3.70 12.93
N ALA A 222 -20.77 3.65 14.18
CA ALA A 222 -20.61 4.85 15.01
C ALA A 222 -19.60 5.84 14.37
N LEU A 223 -18.47 5.34 13.86
CA LEU A 223 -17.47 6.16 13.15
C LEU A 223 -18.03 6.76 11.86
N LEU A 224 -18.76 5.98 11.06
CA LEU A 224 -19.42 6.47 9.85
C LEU A 224 -20.45 7.55 10.17
N ARG A 225 -21.27 7.36 11.21
CA ARG A 225 -22.25 8.34 11.68
C ARG A 225 -21.57 9.67 12.06
N ALA A 226 -20.41 9.61 12.71
CA ALA A 226 -19.62 10.81 13.05
C ALA A 226 -19.21 11.63 11.82
N ALA A 227 -18.95 10.95 10.70
CA ALA A 227 -18.53 11.55 9.43
C ALA A 227 -19.70 11.82 8.46
N GLY A 228 -20.96 11.68 8.89
CA GLY A 228 -22.15 11.89 8.05
C GLY A 228 -22.46 10.74 7.07
N GLY A 229 -21.92 9.55 7.32
CA GLY A 229 -22.15 8.34 6.54
C GLY A 229 -23.44 7.60 6.91
N ALA A 230 -23.72 6.53 6.16
CA ALA A 230 -24.84 5.62 6.37
C ALA A 230 -24.40 4.16 6.28
N VAL A 231 -25.15 3.27 6.93
CA VAL A 231 -25.03 1.81 6.77
C VAL A 231 -26.39 1.25 6.39
N ILE A 232 -26.45 0.56 5.24
CA ILE A 232 -27.69 -0.02 4.68
C ILE A 232 -27.52 -1.49 4.33
N ASP A 233 -28.62 -2.23 4.34
CA ASP A 233 -28.68 -3.66 4.01
C ASP A 233 -28.83 -3.94 2.51
N GLN A 234 -28.98 -5.23 2.13
CA GLN A 234 -29.25 -5.64 0.73
C GLN A 234 -30.53 -5.06 0.12
N GLY A 235 -31.49 -4.63 0.94
CA GLY A 235 -32.72 -3.98 0.51
C GLY A 235 -32.63 -2.45 0.45
N GLY A 236 -31.49 -1.88 0.84
CA GLY A 236 -31.29 -0.45 0.98
C GLY A 236 -31.92 0.16 2.23
N ALA A 237 -32.38 -0.66 3.19
CA ALA A 237 -32.89 -0.20 4.47
C ALA A 237 -31.74 0.09 5.44
N ALA A 238 -31.90 1.09 6.31
CA ALA A 238 -30.90 1.41 7.32
C ALA A 238 -30.75 0.25 8.33
N ILE A 239 -29.51 -0.11 8.65
CA ILE A 239 -29.23 -1.13 9.67
C ILE A 239 -29.45 -0.54 11.07
N THR A 240 -30.28 -1.22 11.86
CA THR A 240 -30.67 -0.82 13.22
C THR A 240 -30.41 -1.94 14.23
N TYR A 241 -30.24 -1.56 15.49
CA TYR A 241 -29.97 -2.50 16.59
C TYR A 241 -31.09 -2.51 17.63
N SER A 242 -31.33 -3.66 18.25
CA SER A 242 -32.13 -3.70 19.47
C SER A 242 -31.37 -3.05 20.64
N ARG A 243 -32.07 -2.70 21.73
CA ARG A 243 -31.43 -2.20 22.96
C ARG A 243 -30.45 -3.20 23.58
N LEU A 244 -30.59 -4.48 23.24
CA LEU A 244 -29.74 -5.58 23.70
C LEU A 244 -28.62 -5.89 22.70
N GLY A 245 -28.45 -5.09 21.64
CA GLY A 245 -27.41 -5.24 20.64
C GLY A 245 -27.68 -6.29 19.56
N GLU A 246 -28.93 -6.67 19.34
CA GLU A 246 -29.28 -7.63 18.28
C GLU A 246 -29.43 -6.93 16.93
N MET A 247 -28.99 -7.60 15.86
CA MET A 247 -29.04 -7.12 14.48
C MET A 247 -29.12 -8.34 13.56
N GLU A 248 -29.89 -8.23 12.47
CA GLU A 248 -29.97 -9.25 11.44
C GLU A 248 -29.77 -8.60 10.06
N THR A 249 -28.81 -9.11 9.28
CA THR A 249 -28.63 -8.75 7.88
C THR A 249 -27.83 -9.83 7.15
N VAL A 250 -27.85 -9.80 5.81
CA VAL A 250 -27.06 -10.71 4.96
C VAL A 250 -25.90 -9.97 4.31
N ILE A 251 -26.14 -8.74 3.86
CA ILE A 251 -25.16 -7.88 3.21
C ILE A 251 -25.24 -6.51 3.87
N ALA A 252 -24.10 -5.85 4.04
CA ALA A 252 -24.06 -4.47 4.51
C ALA A 252 -23.16 -3.61 3.64
N PHE A 253 -23.64 -2.38 3.38
CA PHE A 253 -22.94 -1.32 2.68
C PHE A 253 -22.80 -0.13 3.62
N GLY A 254 -21.57 0.26 3.95
CA GLY A 254 -21.29 1.40 4.81
C GLY A 254 -20.47 2.47 4.10
N GLY A 255 -20.84 3.74 4.24
CA GLY A 255 -20.08 4.85 3.67
C GLY A 255 -20.89 6.08 3.32
N ALA A 256 -20.44 6.79 2.28
CA ALA A 256 -21.14 7.96 1.75
C ALA A 256 -22.55 7.59 1.28
N PRO A 257 -23.62 8.28 1.74
CA PRO A 257 -25.00 7.89 1.46
C PRO A 257 -25.31 7.69 -0.03
N ARG A 258 -24.76 8.56 -0.90
CA ARG A 258 -24.92 8.46 -2.35
C ARG A 258 -24.16 7.28 -2.96
N ALA A 259 -22.98 6.95 -2.43
CA ALA A 259 -22.18 5.84 -2.92
C ALA A 259 -22.80 4.49 -2.53
N VAL A 260 -23.21 4.32 -1.27
CA VAL A 260 -23.83 3.06 -0.82
C VAL A 260 -25.16 2.78 -1.54
N ALA A 261 -25.98 3.82 -1.77
CA ALA A 261 -27.21 3.69 -2.55
C ALA A 261 -26.95 3.22 -4.00
N ALA A 262 -25.84 3.64 -4.60
CA ALA A 262 -25.44 3.21 -5.94
C ALA A 262 -24.90 1.76 -6.01
N LEU A 263 -24.38 1.25 -4.88
CA LEU A 263 -23.78 -0.09 -4.78
C LEU A 263 -24.79 -1.18 -4.41
N VAL A 264 -25.83 -0.85 -3.63
CA VAL A 264 -26.88 -1.82 -3.23
C VAL A 264 -27.56 -2.48 -4.43
N GLY A 265 -27.82 -1.72 -5.49
CA GLY A 265 -28.50 -2.24 -6.69
C GLY A 265 -27.64 -3.06 -7.65
N ARG A 266 -26.39 -3.41 -7.28
CA ARG A 266 -25.44 -4.15 -8.14
C ARG A 266 -25.58 -5.66 -7.93
N ASP A 267 -25.25 -6.44 -8.96
CA ASP A 267 -25.28 -7.90 -8.84
C ASP A 267 -23.99 -8.44 -8.20
N TRP A 268 -24.02 -8.57 -6.88
CA TRP A 268 -22.90 -9.09 -6.10
C TRP A 268 -22.76 -10.62 -6.16
N HIS A 269 -23.64 -11.36 -6.84
CA HIS A 269 -23.49 -12.83 -6.95
C HIS A 269 -22.32 -13.24 -7.85
N GLU A 270 -21.93 -12.39 -8.81
CA GLU A 270 -20.80 -12.67 -9.71
C GLU A 270 -19.47 -12.84 -8.96
N VAL A 271 -19.30 -12.21 -7.79
CA VAL A 271 -18.04 -12.22 -7.04
C VAL A 271 -17.72 -13.57 -6.39
N TYR A 272 -18.64 -14.54 -6.47
CA TYR A 272 -18.39 -15.93 -6.07
C TYR A 272 -17.91 -16.81 -7.24
N THR A 273 -17.79 -16.25 -8.45
CA THR A 273 -17.27 -16.96 -9.62
C THR A 273 -15.76 -16.75 -9.74
N PRO A 274 -14.92 -17.81 -9.66
CA PRO A 274 -13.47 -17.67 -9.75
C PRO A 274 -13.00 -16.98 -11.03
N GLY A 275 -12.13 -15.98 -10.90
CA GLY A 275 -11.52 -15.27 -12.02
C GLY A 275 -10.25 -15.93 -12.57
N GLN A 276 -9.65 -15.29 -13.57
CA GLN A 276 -8.38 -15.72 -14.15
C GLN A 276 -7.21 -15.57 -13.17
N ARG A 277 -6.17 -16.39 -13.33
CA ARG A 277 -4.91 -16.32 -12.55
C ARG A 277 -3.77 -15.83 -13.45
N GLY A 278 -2.97 -14.90 -12.94
CA GLY A 278 -1.73 -14.44 -13.59
C GLY A 278 -0.57 -15.43 -13.45
N TRP A 279 0.58 -15.14 -14.07
CA TRP A 279 1.78 -15.99 -13.98
C TRP A 279 2.36 -16.01 -12.57
N LEU A 280 2.47 -14.83 -11.94
CA LEU A 280 2.85 -14.67 -10.54
C LEU A 280 1.68 -14.07 -9.76
N PRO A 281 1.37 -14.60 -8.56
CA PRO A 281 0.33 -14.03 -7.72
C PRO A 281 0.77 -12.70 -7.10
N LEU A 282 -0.20 -11.95 -6.59
CA LEU A 282 0.07 -10.87 -5.64
C LEU A 282 0.76 -11.43 -4.38
N ALA A 283 1.60 -10.62 -3.75
CA ALA A 283 2.38 -10.95 -2.59
C ALA A 283 1.46 -11.37 -1.43
N LYS A 284 1.79 -12.50 -0.83
CA LYS A 284 1.16 -12.98 0.41
C LYS A 284 2.25 -13.31 1.41
N LEU A 285 2.22 -12.63 2.55
CA LEU A 285 3.11 -12.91 3.67
C LEU A 285 2.73 -14.25 4.30
N LYS A 286 3.74 -14.99 4.78
CA LYS A 286 3.50 -16.23 5.52
C LYS A 286 3.13 -15.87 6.96
N SER A 287 2.13 -16.56 7.51
CA SER A 287 1.75 -16.40 8.91
C SER A 287 2.96 -16.55 9.85
N GLY A 288 3.11 -15.62 10.81
CA GLY A 288 4.26 -15.55 11.72
C GLY A 288 5.57 -15.10 11.07
N ARG A 289 5.55 -14.60 9.82
CA ARG A 289 6.72 -14.05 9.11
C ARG A 289 6.43 -12.62 8.69
N HIS A 290 6.67 -11.70 9.62
CA HIS A 290 6.42 -10.26 9.46
C HIS A 290 7.63 -9.45 9.94
N VAL A 291 7.77 -8.24 9.42
CA VAL A 291 8.78 -7.27 9.86
C VAL A 291 8.20 -6.50 11.05
N ALA A 292 8.78 -6.72 12.24
CA ALA A 292 8.36 -6.02 13.46
C ALA A 292 8.95 -4.60 13.60
N ASP A 293 10.05 -4.29 12.91
CA ASP A 293 10.63 -2.95 12.89
C ASP A 293 9.81 -2.04 11.96
N ALA A 294 8.84 -1.33 12.54
CA ALA A 294 7.95 -0.42 11.82
C ALA A 294 8.70 0.72 11.09
N ALA A 295 9.80 1.22 11.65
CA ALA A 295 10.57 2.30 11.01
C ALA A 295 11.30 1.80 9.77
N LEU A 296 11.94 0.64 9.85
CA LEU A 296 12.57 -0.02 8.71
C LEU A 296 11.54 -0.39 7.64
N LEU A 297 10.38 -0.94 8.04
CA LEU A 297 9.30 -1.27 7.11
C LEU A 297 8.72 -0.03 6.43
N SER A 298 8.52 1.08 7.18
CA SER A 298 8.04 2.34 6.62
C SER A 298 9.00 2.90 5.56
N ARG A 299 10.32 2.82 5.77
CA ARG A 299 11.31 3.24 4.75
C ARG A 299 11.29 2.35 3.50
N ALA A 300 11.21 1.03 3.68
CA ALA A 300 11.10 0.10 2.56
C ALA A 300 9.82 0.31 1.74
N GLN A 301 8.68 0.44 2.41
CA GLN A 301 7.40 0.73 1.75
C GLN A 301 7.38 2.13 1.14
N GLY A 302 8.01 3.12 1.78
CA GLY A 302 8.21 4.45 1.22
C GLY A 302 8.99 4.41 -0.09
N CYS A 303 10.13 3.70 -0.12
CA CYS A 303 10.91 3.47 -1.33
C CYS A 303 10.05 2.89 -2.46
N TRP A 304 9.31 1.82 -2.15
CA TRP A 304 8.53 1.12 -3.15
C TRP A 304 7.34 1.93 -3.67
N LEU A 305 6.56 2.54 -2.77
CA LEU A 305 5.47 3.45 -3.13
C LEU A 305 5.98 4.66 -3.90
N GLY A 306 7.14 5.20 -3.51
CA GLY A 306 7.76 6.35 -4.14
C GLY A 306 8.08 6.09 -5.61
N GLN A 307 8.63 4.92 -5.93
CA GLN A 307 8.82 4.49 -7.32
C GLN A 307 7.50 4.40 -8.08
N LEU A 308 6.54 3.62 -7.55
CA LEU A 308 5.29 3.32 -8.26
C LEU A 308 4.44 4.59 -8.49
N VAL A 309 4.41 5.49 -7.50
CA VAL A 309 3.69 6.77 -7.63
C VAL A 309 4.45 7.75 -8.52
N GLY A 310 5.78 7.79 -8.43
CA GLY A 310 6.61 8.64 -9.28
C GLY A 310 6.40 8.33 -10.77
N ASP A 311 6.49 7.05 -11.12
CA ASP A 311 6.15 6.52 -12.45
C ASP A 311 4.73 6.96 -12.86
N ALA A 312 3.70 6.55 -12.10
CA ALA A 312 2.32 6.81 -12.47
C ALA A 312 1.97 8.31 -12.58
N LEU A 313 2.59 9.17 -11.76
CA LEU A 313 2.41 10.62 -11.81
C LEU A 313 3.13 11.23 -13.01
N GLY A 314 4.37 10.81 -13.26
CA GLY A 314 5.21 11.28 -14.37
C GLY A 314 4.68 10.86 -15.74
N GLY A 315 4.14 9.64 -15.87
CA GLY A 315 3.58 9.11 -17.13
C GLY A 315 2.38 9.91 -17.65
N GLN A 316 1.77 10.76 -16.82
CA GLN A 316 0.69 11.65 -17.26
C GLN A 316 1.16 12.75 -18.21
N VAL A 317 2.42 13.20 -18.08
CA VAL A 317 3.00 14.32 -18.82
C VAL A 317 4.32 13.99 -19.51
N GLU A 318 4.58 12.69 -19.70
CA GLU A 318 5.75 12.20 -20.42
C GLU A 318 5.92 12.88 -21.78
N PHE A 319 7.17 13.19 -22.10
CA PHE A 319 7.63 13.91 -23.29
C PHE A 319 7.15 15.36 -23.43
N GLN A 320 6.44 15.91 -22.44
CA GLN A 320 6.09 17.32 -22.45
C GLN A 320 7.27 18.19 -22.01
N SER A 321 7.31 19.43 -22.51
CA SER A 321 8.28 20.42 -22.04
C SER A 321 7.86 21.00 -20.68
N ALA A 322 8.84 21.41 -19.87
CA ALA A 322 8.59 22.08 -18.60
C ALA A 322 7.66 23.31 -18.73
N GLU A 323 7.79 24.06 -19.84
CA GLU A 323 6.93 25.21 -20.12
C GLU A 323 5.46 24.80 -20.33
N ARG A 324 5.24 23.71 -21.09
CA ARG A 324 3.90 23.18 -21.31
C ARG A 324 3.27 22.69 -20.02
N ILE A 325 4.02 21.93 -19.22
CA ILE A 325 3.55 21.41 -17.93
C ILE A 325 3.18 22.57 -17.00
N ARG A 326 4.02 23.60 -16.87
CA ARG A 326 3.70 24.78 -16.06
C ARG A 326 2.46 25.54 -16.54
N ARG A 327 2.23 25.58 -17.85
CA ARG A 327 1.04 26.25 -18.42
C ARG A 327 -0.24 25.45 -18.16
N GLU A 328 -0.19 24.13 -18.28
CA GLU A 328 -1.35 23.23 -18.12
C GLU A 328 -1.63 22.91 -16.64
N SER A 329 -0.59 22.91 -15.81
CA SER A 329 -0.63 22.62 -14.37
C SER A 329 0.22 23.65 -13.59
N PRO A 330 -0.24 24.89 -13.39
CA PRO A 330 0.53 25.94 -12.72
C PRO A 330 0.97 25.61 -11.28
N GLY A 331 0.23 24.73 -10.59
CA GLY A 331 0.57 24.23 -9.25
C GLY A 331 1.41 22.94 -9.24
N GLY A 332 1.85 22.46 -10.42
CA GLY A 332 2.44 21.14 -10.60
C GLY A 332 1.39 20.04 -10.79
N VAL A 333 1.82 18.90 -11.33
CA VAL A 333 0.97 17.70 -11.48
C VAL A 333 0.87 17.05 -10.11
N ARG A 334 -0.29 17.20 -9.44
CA ARG A 334 -0.47 16.78 -8.03
C ARG A 334 -1.50 15.68 -7.82
N GLU A 335 -2.16 15.24 -8.87
CA GLU A 335 -3.20 14.23 -8.81
C GLU A 335 -2.89 13.09 -9.77
N LEU A 336 -3.02 11.84 -9.29
CA LEU A 336 -3.08 10.68 -10.17
C LEU A 336 -4.46 10.66 -10.82
N SER A 337 -4.52 10.84 -12.12
CA SER A 337 -5.77 10.82 -12.87
C SER A 337 -5.77 9.65 -13.84
N ASP A 338 -6.96 9.18 -14.22
CA ASP A 338 -7.09 8.48 -15.49
C ASP A 338 -6.71 9.47 -16.59
N HIS A 339 -6.17 9.03 -17.73
CA HIS A 339 -5.66 9.83 -18.87
C HIS A 339 -4.11 9.95 -18.90
N GLY A 340 -3.56 10.97 -19.57
CA GLY A 340 -2.11 11.11 -19.79
C GLY A 340 -1.63 10.61 -21.16
N HIS A 341 -0.31 10.65 -21.38
CA HIS A 341 0.32 10.30 -22.66
C HIS A 341 -0.10 8.91 -23.16
N TRP A 342 -0.06 7.92 -22.26
CA TRP A 342 -0.40 6.53 -22.56
C TRP A 342 -1.87 6.16 -22.37
N MET A 343 -2.70 7.09 -21.86
CA MET A 343 -4.05 6.83 -21.38
C MET A 343 -4.10 5.76 -20.27
N THR A 344 -3.20 5.88 -19.29
CA THR A 344 -3.11 4.99 -18.13
C THR A 344 -4.31 5.16 -17.19
N PHE A 345 -4.52 4.12 -16.39
CA PHE A 345 -5.41 4.13 -15.23
C PHE A 345 -4.68 4.79 -14.05
N ALA A 346 -5.35 5.56 -13.20
CA ALA A 346 -4.68 6.29 -12.12
C ALA A 346 -3.93 5.33 -11.18
N GLY A 347 -2.62 5.51 -11.02
CA GLY A 347 -1.77 4.60 -10.26
C GLY A 347 -1.26 3.39 -11.04
N GLN A 348 -1.56 3.26 -12.34
CA GLN A 348 -1.01 2.21 -13.20
C GLN A 348 0.45 2.48 -13.54
N ALA A 349 1.28 1.45 -13.36
CA ALA A 349 2.69 1.42 -13.75
C ALA A 349 2.89 1.49 -15.27
N THR A 350 3.99 2.12 -15.69
CA THR A 350 4.57 2.03 -17.04
C THR A 350 5.73 1.01 -17.05
N ASP A 351 6.61 1.02 -18.05
CA ASP A 351 7.72 0.06 -18.11
C ASP A 351 8.70 0.18 -16.94
N ASP A 352 8.88 1.40 -16.40
CA ASP A 352 9.66 1.72 -15.20
C ASP A 352 9.33 0.77 -14.04
N SER A 353 8.07 0.77 -13.62
CA SER A 353 7.62 -0.02 -12.48
C SER A 353 7.12 -1.41 -12.85
N GLU A 354 6.71 -1.69 -14.09
CA GLU A 354 6.39 -3.06 -14.50
C GLU A 354 7.61 -3.98 -14.46
N LEU A 355 8.77 -3.49 -14.94
CA LEU A 355 10.03 -4.23 -14.82
C LEU A 355 10.48 -4.36 -13.36
N ALA A 356 10.31 -3.32 -12.56
CA ALA A 356 10.64 -3.38 -11.14
C ALA A 356 9.73 -4.34 -10.35
N LEU A 357 8.42 -4.35 -10.65
CA LEU A 357 7.46 -5.31 -10.09
C LEU A 357 7.89 -6.74 -10.45
N MET A 358 8.31 -6.95 -11.70
CA MET A 358 8.79 -8.24 -12.15
C MET A 358 10.05 -8.69 -11.38
N LEU A 359 11.04 -7.81 -11.23
CA LEU A 359 12.23 -8.07 -10.43
C LEU A 359 11.86 -8.39 -8.98
N ALA A 360 11.01 -7.57 -8.36
CA ALA A 360 10.55 -7.75 -6.99
C ALA A 360 9.88 -9.12 -6.78
N ARG A 361 8.98 -9.51 -7.68
CA ARG A 361 8.26 -10.78 -7.58
C ARG A 361 9.17 -11.98 -7.80
N VAL A 362 10.14 -11.91 -8.71
CA VAL A 362 11.16 -12.96 -8.89
C VAL A 362 12.00 -13.11 -7.62
N LEU A 363 12.48 -12.01 -7.02
CA LEU A 363 13.25 -12.04 -5.78
C LEU A 363 12.47 -12.66 -4.62
N VAL A 364 11.18 -12.32 -4.48
CA VAL A 364 10.31 -12.89 -3.43
C VAL A 364 10.00 -14.37 -3.68
N ARG A 365 9.73 -14.75 -4.94
CA ARG A 365 9.47 -16.15 -5.33
C ARG A 365 10.65 -17.05 -4.99
N ASP A 366 11.85 -16.61 -5.35
CA ASP A 366 13.05 -17.43 -5.30
C ASP A 366 13.87 -17.26 -4.01
N GLY A 367 13.68 -16.15 -3.28
CA GLY A 367 14.48 -15.82 -2.10
C GLY A 367 15.93 -15.48 -2.42
N ALA A 368 16.27 -15.25 -3.69
CA ALA A 368 17.62 -15.01 -4.17
C ALA A 368 17.62 -14.21 -5.48
N PHE A 369 18.72 -13.49 -5.73
CA PHE A 369 19.00 -12.91 -7.04
C PHE A 369 19.76 -13.91 -7.90
N GLU A 370 19.11 -14.37 -8.98
CA GLU A 370 19.70 -15.30 -9.96
C GLU A 370 19.45 -14.76 -11.37
N ARG A 371 20.52 -14.60 -12.16
CA ARG A 371 20.47 -13.92 -13.46
C ARG A 371 19.55 -14.63 -14.46
N GLU A 372 19.55 -15.96 -14.51
CA GLU A 372 18.63 -16.70 -15.39
C GLU A 372 17.16 -16.43 -15.05
N LYS A 373 16.83 -16.38 -13.75
CA LYS A 373 15.46 -16.19 -13.26
C LYS A 373 14.97 -14.75 -13.45
N VAL A 374 15.86 -13.78 -13.24
CA VAL A 374 15.56 -12.37 -13.52
C VAL A 374 15.33 -12.16 -15.02
N VAL A 375 16.16 -12.76 -15.89
CA VAL A 375 15.95 -12.72 -17.35
C VAL A 375 14.65 -13.42 -17.75
N GLU A 376 14.29 -14.55 -17.14
CA GLU A 376 12.98 -15.18 -17.35
C GLU A 376 11.84 -14.20 -17.08
N GLY A 377 11.86 -13.51 -15.94
CA GLY A 377 10.87 -12.49 -15.60
C GLY A 377 10.81 -11.35 -16.61
N TYR A 378 11.95 -10.77 -16.98
CA TYR A 378 11.99 -9.68 -17.97
C TYR A 378 11.54 -10.12 -19.37
N VAL A 379 11.86 -11.35 -19.77
CA VAL A 379 11.38 -11.93 -21.03
C VAL A 379 9.87 -12.20 -20.99
N HIS A 380 9.33 -12.65 -19.85
CA HIS A 380 7.88 -12.73 -19.64
C HIS A 380 7.22 -11.37 -19.76
N TRP A 381 7.79 -10.34 -19.13
CA TRP A 381 7.30 -8.97 -19.26
C TRP A 381 7.22 -8.52 -20.72
N ILE A 382 8.29 -8.62 -21.50
CA ILE A 382 8.23 -8.15 -22.90
C ILE A 382 7.29 -9.02 -23.77
N ALA A 383 7.18 -10.31 -23.47
CA ALA A 383 6.25 -11.23 -24.15
C ALA A 383 4.78 -10.90 -23.85
N SER A 384 4.49 -10.29 -22.70
CA SER A 384 3.15 -9.83 -22.32
C SER A 384 2.68 -8.56 -23.07
N ASN A 385 3.48 -8.08 -24.04
CA ASN A 385 3.20 -6.94 -24.92
C ASN A 385 2.83 -5.65 -24.16
N PRO A 386 3.76 -5.11 -23.34
CA PRO A 386 3.56 -3.85 -22.63
C PRO A 386 3.35 -2.71 -23.62
N PHE A 387 2.57 -1.70 -23.21
CA PHE A 387 2.20 -0.57 -24.07
C PHE A 387 3.33 0.44 -24.24
N ASP A 388 4.26 0.47 -23.28
CA ASP A 388 5.45 1.28 -23.29
C ASP A 388 6.70 0.40 -23.13
N ARG A 389 7.76 0.75 -23.87
CA ARG A 389 9.01 -0.03 -23.97
C ARG A 389 10.18 0.83 -24.42
N GLY A 390 11.18 0.96 -23.55
CA GLY A 390 12.50 1.45 -23.94
C GLY A 390 13.17 0.66 -25.07
N GLY A 391 13.81 1.36 -26.02
CA GLY A 391 14.45 0.75 -27.19
C GLY A 391 15.64 -0.17 -26.84
N THR A 392 16.49 0.24 -25.90
CA THR A 392 17.63 -0.58 -25.43
C THR A 392 17.16 -1.86 -24.72
N ILE A 393 16.12 -1.77 -23.90
CA ILE A 393 15.52 -2.92 -23.21
C ILE A 393 14.94 -3.88 -24.24
N THR A 394 14.18 -3.36 -25.21
CA THR A 394 13.55 -4.16 -26.26
C THR A 394 14.59 -4.93 -27.07
N ALA A 395 15.66 -4.26 -27.49
CA ALA A 395 16.74 -4.88 -28.26
C ALA A 395 17.42 -6.02 -27.49
N ALA A 396 17.64 -5.84 -26.18
CA ALA A 396 18.27 -6.85 -25.33
C ALA A 396 17.35 -8.06 -25.05
N LEU A 397 16.06 -7.83 -24.75
CA LEU A 397 15.16 -8.88 -24.26
C LEU A 397 14.45 -9.66 -25.37
N ALA A 398 14.12 -9.03 -26.51
CA ALA A 398 13.36 -9.66 -27.58
C ALA A 398 13.95 -10.99 -28.10
N PRO A 399 15.29 -11.15 -28.22
CA PRO A 399 15.91 -12.42 -28.60
C PRO A 399 15.63 -13.59 -27.63
N GLY A 400 15.23 -13.31 -26.39
CA GLY A 400 14.95 -14.33 -25.37
C GLY A 400 13.54 -14.93 -25.42
N VAL A 401 12.58 -14.28 -26.10
CA VAL A 401 11.14 -14.62 -26.04
C VAL A 401 10.81 -16.03 -26.56
N ARG A 402 11.56 -16.53 -27.54
CA ARG A 402 11.32 -17.85 -28.17
C ARG A 402 12.41 -18.86 -27.84
N VAL A 403 13.06 -18.69 -26.70
CA VAL A 403 14.12 -19.58 -26.21
C VAL A 403 13.62 -20.24 -24.94
N ASP A 404 13.46 -21.56 -24.94
CA ASP A 404 12.94 -22.30 -23.77
C ASP A 404 14.03 -22.58 -22.73
N ASP A 405 15.24 -22.90 -23.17
CA ASP A 405 16.39 -23.20 -22.30
C ASP A 405 16.87 -21.94 -21.54
N PRO A 406 16.87 -21.94 -20.19
CA PRO A 406 17.21 -20.75 -19.41
C PRO A 406 18.62 -20.21 -19.65
N SER A 407 19.62 -21.08 -19.74
CA SER A 407 21.02 -20.67 -19.94
C SER A 407 21.23 -20.09 -21.33
N LEU A 408 20.65 -20.70 -22.37
CA LEU A 408 20.67 -20.17 -23.73
C LEU A 408 19.90 -18.85 -23.82
N ARG A 409 18.77 -18.71 -23.12
CA ARG A 409 18.01 -17.45 -23.06
C ARG A 409 18.86 -16.33 -22.49
N LEU A 410 19.51 -16.56 -21.35
CA LEU A 410 20.44 -15.60 -20.74
C LEU A 410 21.56 -15.23 -21.72
N GLN A 411 22.19 -16.23 -22.34
CA GLN A 411 23.26 -15.98 -23.32
C GLN A 411 22.79 -15.09 -24.49
N ARG A 412 21.58 -15.33 -25.02
CA ARG A 412 21.01 -14.55 -26.12
C ARG A 412 20.74 -13.11 -25.73
N VAL A 413 20.20 -12.89 -24.53
CA VAL A 413 19.94 -11.55 -23.99
C VAL A 413 21.26 -10.79 -23.80
N LEU A 414 22.26 -11.41 -23.17
CA LEU A 414 23.56 -10.79 -22.95
C LEU A 414 24.29 -10.45 -24.27
N ALA A 415 24.19 -11.32 -25.27
CA ALA A 415 24.80 -11.08 -26.58
C ALA A 415 24.14 -9.92 -27.36
N ALA A 416 22.88 -9.59 -27.05
CA ALA A 416 22.12 -8.53 -27.70
C ALA A 416 22.16 -7.18 -26.95
N ALA A 417 22.64 -7.17 -25.71
CA ALA A 417 22.70 -5.97 -24.89
C ALA A 417 23.70 -4.94 -25.44
N SER A 418 23.31 -3.66 -25.47
CA SER A 418 24.12 -2.60 -26.07
C SER A 418 25.20 -2.09 -25.10
N THR A 419 26.47 -2.23 -25.46
CA THR A 419 27.61 -1.70 -24.69
C THR A 419 27.73 -0.19 -24.73
N GLU A 420 27.15 0.45 -25.74
CA GLU A 420 27.24 1.90 -25.97
C GLU A 420 26.08 2.69 -25.34
N SER A 421 24.98 2.02 -24.97
CA SER A 421 23.80 2.73 -24.50
C SER A 421 24.00 3.21 -23.07
N GLN A 422 23.76 4.50 -22.85
CA GLN A 422 23.72 5.12 -21.52
C GLN A 422 22.27 5.49 -21.11
N ALA A 423 21.30 4.73 -21.60
CA ALA A 423 19.90 4.93 -21.22
C ALA A 423 19.64 4.55 -19.75
N ASN A 424 18.62 5.15 -19.15
CA ASN A 424 18.19 4.95 -17.76
C ASN A 424 17.41 3.64 -17.51
N GLY A 425 17.15 2.85 -18.56
CA GLY A 425 16.30 1.65 -18.53
C GLY A 425 16.70 0.54 -17.53
N SER A 426 17.94 0.54 -17.04
CA SER A 426 18.35 -0.34 -15.92
C SER A 426 18.31 0.33 -14.56
N LEU A 427 18.43 1.66 -14.47
CA LEU A 427 18.36 2.39 -13.20
C LEU A 427 16.93 2.43 -12.66
N MET A 428 15.95 2.58 -13.54
CA MET A 428 14.54 2.74 -13.16
C MET A 428 13.92 1.53 -12.45
N ARG A 429 14.51 0.34 -12.60
CA ARG A 429 13.93 -0.91 -12.12
C ARG A 429 14.64 -1.56 -10.93
N VAL A 430 15.72 -0.97 -10.41
CA VAL A 430 16.60 -1.64 -9.41
C VAL A 430 16.27 -1.33 -7.95
N SER A 431 15.31 -0.46 -7.64
CA SER A 431 14.92 -0.20 -6.24
C SER A 431 14.49 -1.45 -5.44
N PRO A 432 13.88 -2.51 -6.04
CA PRO A 432 13.60 -3.75 -5.31
C PRO A 432 14.84 -4.42 -4.74
N LEU A 433 16.00 -4.30 -5.39
CA LEU A 433 17.27 -4.85 -4.89
C LEU A 433 17.75 -4.12 -3.65
N ALA A 434 17.43 -2.84 -3.51
CA ALA A 434 17.77 -2.07 -2.32
C ALA A 434 16.93 -2.50 -1.12
N ILE A 435 15.64 -2.79 -1.33
CA ILE A 435 14.75 -3.31 -0.29
C ILE A 435 15.18 -4.74 0.08
N PHE A 436 15.32 -5.62 -0.90
CA PHE A 436 15.78 -7.01 -0.71
C PHE A 436 17.12 -7.04 0.03
N GLY A 437 18.10 -6.28 -0.44
CA GLY A 437 19.45 -6.26 0.11
C GLY A 437 19.66 -5.31 1.30
N ALA A 438 18.60 -4.82 1.97
CA ALA A 438 18.75 -3.89 3.10
C ALA A 438 19.59 -4.47 4.25
N ALA A 439 19.61 -5.81 4.42
CA ALA A 439 20.47 -6.46 5.42
C ALA A 439 21.96 -6.52 5.02
N ASP A 440 22.27 -6.44 3.72
CA ASP A 440 23.64 -6.36 3.17
C ASP A 440 23.69 -5.37 1.99
N PRO A 441 23.78 -4.06 2.27
CA PRO A 441 23.74 -3.04 1.22
C PRO A 441 24.90 -3.11 0.22
N LEU A 442 26.03 -3.75 0.57
CA LEU A 442 27.13 -3.97 -0.38
C LEU A 442 26.78 -5.07 -1.38
N SER A 443 26.12 -6.13 -0.93
CA SER A 443 25.61 -7.17 -1.82
C SER A 443 24.50 -6.62 -2.71
N ALA A 444 23.60 -5.79 -2.18
CA ALA A 444 22.59 -5.06 -2.95
C ALA A 444 23.20 -4.30 -4.13
N ALA A 445 24.27 -3.53 -3.87
CA ALA A 445 24.96 -2.77 -4.91
C ALA A 445 25.60 -3.66 -6.00
N ARG A 446 26.15 -4.83 -5.62
CA ARG A 446 26.66 -5.81 -6.59
C ARG A 446 25.55 -6.37 -7.45
N MET A 447 24.44 -6.81 -6.85
CA MET A 447 23.26 -7.31 -7.58
C MET A 447 22.72 -6.27 -8.57
N ALA A 448 22.68 -4.98 -8.17
CA ALA A 448 22.23 -3.90 -9.05
C ALA A 448 23.15 -3.71 -10.27
N SER A 449 24.47 -3.81 -10.07
CA SER A 449 25.44 -3.79 -11.16
C SER A 449 25.28 -4.98 -12.12
N GLU A 450 24.96 -6.15 -11.57
CA GLU A 450 24.71 -7.38 -12.33
C GLU A 450 23.40 -7.32 -13.11
N ASP A 451 22.31 -6.83 -12.50
CA ASP A 451 21.03 -6.60 -13.19
C ASP A 451 21.19 -5.64 -14.36
N SER A 452 21.87 -4.52 -14.11
CA SER A 452 22.14 -3.52 -15.15
C SER A 452 22.85 -4.15 -16.35
N SER A 453 23.83 -5.03 -16.10
CA SER A 453 24.56 -5.75 -17.16
C SER A 453 23.71 -6.63 -18.07
N LEU A 454 22.49 -7.02 -17.65
CA LEU A 454 21.60 -7.84 -18.46
C LEU A 454 21.10 -7.11 -19.71
N THR A 455 21.02 -5.78 -19.66
CA THR A 455 20.44 -4.96 -20.75
C THR A 455 21.26 -3.71 -21.09
N HIS A 456 21.97 -3.16 -20.10
CA HIS A 456 22.77 -1.95 -20.17
C HIS A 456 24.18 -2.21 -19.58
N PRO A 457 25.04 -2.98 -20.27
CA PRO A 457 26.37 -3.35 -19.77
C PRO A 457 27.37 -2.19 -19.69
N HIS A 458 27.01 -0.99 -20.14
CA HIS A 458 27.87 0.19 -20.05
C HIS A 458 28.33 0.46 -18.60
N PRO A 459 29.63 0.71 -18.32
CA PRO A 459 30.16 0.92 -16.98
C PRO A 459 29.40 1.98 -16.17
N LEU A 460 29.20 3.17 -16.73
CA LEU A 460 28.39 4.23 -16.12
C LEU A 460 27.00 3.76 -15.64
N CYS A 461 26.24 3.02 -16.46
CA CYS A 461 24.92 2.51 -16.07
C CYS A 461 25.02 1.51 -14.91
N ARG A 462 25.98 0.60 -14.97
CA ARG A 462 26.21 -0.43 -13.95
C ARG A 462 26.62 0.19 -12.61
N ASP A 463 27.47 1.21 -12.65
CA ASP A 463 28.01 1.86 -11.46
C ASP A 463 27.01 2.86 -10.87
N ALA A 464 26.20 3.53 -11.69
CA ALA A 464 25.08 4.35 -11.24
C ALA A 464 24.02 3.49 -10.51
N CYS A 465 23.64 2.34 -11.07
CA CYS A 465 22.75 1.38 -10.38
C CYS A 465 23.31 0.92 -9.04
N ALA A 466 24.62 0.59 -8.98
CA ALA A 466 25.27 0.17 -7.74
C ALA A 466 25.26 1.27 -6.67
N ALA A 467 25.65 2.50 -7.02
CA ALA A 467 25.65 3.63 -6.09
C ALA A 467 24.25 4.01 -5.60
N TYR A 468 23.26 3.99 -6.50
CA TYR A 468 21.86 4.26 -6.18
C TYR A 468 21.28 3.22 -5.22
N VAL A 469 21.47 1.92 -5.52
CA VAL A 469 20.98 0.84 -4.65
C VAL A 469 21.71 0.81 -3.32
N ARG A 470 23.02 1.07 -3.29
CA ARG A 470 23.80 1.21 -2.05
C ARG A 470 23.17 2.25 -1.13
N ALA A 471 22.89 3.44 -1.65
CA ALA A 471 22.35 4.55 -0.87
C ALA A 471 20.98 4.20 -0.27
N ILE A 472 20.06 3.70 -1.10
CA ILE A 472 18.72 3.34 -0.65
C ILE A 472 18.76 2.21 0.37
N ALA A 473 19.57 1.16 0.14
CA ALA A 473 19.67 0.03 1.06
C ALA A 473 20.23 0.44 2.43
N GLU A 474 21.24 1.32 2.48
CA GLU A 474 21.76 1.86 3.74
C GLU A 474 20.74 2.74 4.46
N VAL A 475 20.01 3.60 3.74
CA VAL A 475 18.93 4.42 4.31
C VAL A 475 17.79 3.55 4.86
N ILE A 476 17.36 2.51 4.14
CA ILE A 476 16.35 1.56 4.64
C ILE A 476 16.88 0.86 5.90
N ALA A 477 18.12 0.39 5.90
CA ALA A 477 18.69 -0.36 7.00
C ALA A 477 18.87 0.47 8.28
N ARG A 478 19.35 1.72 8.15
CA ARG A 478 19.85 2.51 9.29
C ARG A 478 19.09 3.81 9.54
N GLY A 479 18.23 4.21 8.60
CA GLY A 479 17.73 5.57 8.51
C GLY A 479 18.79 6.52 7.93
N GLY A 480 18.36 7.72 7.54
CA GLY A 480 19.24 8.73 6.98
C GLY A 480 18.44 9.78 6.21
N ASP A 481 18.97 11.00 6.15
CA ASP A 481 18.46 12.06 5.29
C ASP A 481 19.14 12.03 3.90
N GLY A 482 18.87 13.04 3.07
CA GLY A 482 19.48 13.16 1.75
C GLY A 482 21.00 13.26 1.77
N GLU A 483 21.58 13.87 2.80
CA GLU A 483 23.03 13.99 2.99
C GLU A 483 23.66 12.62 3.28
N ALA A 484 23.04 11.83 4.15
CA ALA A 484 23.46 10.45 4.40
C ALA A 484 23.35 9.59 3.13
N ALA A 485 22.23 9.67 2.40
CA ALA A 485 22.02 8.94 1.16
C ALA A 485 23.08 9.27 0.10
N TRP A 486 23.36 10.57 -0.09
CA TRP A 486 24.43 11.04 -0.96
C TRP A 486 25.80 10.51 -0.53
N GLY A 487 26.08 10.51 0.78
CA GLY A 487 27.34 10.00 1.33
C GLY A 487 27.56 8.52 0.98
N PHE A 488 26.55 7.69 1.18
CA PHE A 488 26.62 6.26 0.83
C PHE A 488 26.78 6.02 -0.67
N ALA A 489 26.11 6.81 -1.51
CA ALA A 489 26.29 6.75 -2.96
C ALA A 489 27.72 7.14 -3.37
N MET A 490 28.25 8.20 -2.76
CA MET A 490 29.59 8.71 -3.04
C MET A 490 30.69 7.71 -2.63
N GLU A 491 30.52 7.04 -1.49
CA GLU A 491 31.41 5.96 -1.07
C GLU A 491 31.47 4.82 -2.10
N GLU A 492 30.32 4.41 -2.64
CA GLU A 492 30.27 3.36 -3.68
C GLU A 492 30.86 3.85 -5.00
N ALA A 493 30.53 5.06 -5.42
CA ALA A 493 31.02 5.67 -6.66
C ALA A 493 32.54 5.86 -6.67
N ARG A 494 33.18 6.05 -5.51
CA ARG A 494 34.64 6.23 -5.38
C ARG A 494 35.41 4.92 -5.22
N ARG A 495 34.76 3.75 -5.22
CA ARG A 495 35.46 2.47 -5.12
C ARG A 495 36.39 2.26 -6.33
N PRO A 496 37.53 1.57 -6.16
CA PRO A 496 38.45 1.30 -7.26
C PRO A 496 37.75 0.61 -8.44
N GLY A 497 37.96 1.12 -9.66
CA GLY A 497 37.42 0.54 -10.89
C GLY A 497 36.02 1.01 -11.29
N ARG A 498 35.40 1.92 -10.53
CA ARG A 498 34.14 2.57 -10.89
C ARG A 498 34.34 3.70 -11.91
N ASP A 499 33.34 3.91 -12.76
CA ASP A 499 33.28 5.02 -13.70
C ASP A 499 33.25 6.37 -12.95
N PRO A 500 34.21 7.28 -13.17
CA PRO A 500 34.29 8.56 -12.46
C PRO A 500 33.06 9.44 -12.70
N GLY A 501 32.34 9.24 -13.80
CA GLY A 501 31.13 9.97 -14.13
C GLY A 501 30.04 9.86 -13.08
N VAL A 502 30.00 8.78 -12.29
CA VAL A 502 29.03 8.63 -11.18
C VAL A 502 29.32 9.63 -10.06
N ALA A 503 30.58 9.73 -9.64
CA ALA A 503 30.98 10.68 -8.61
C ALA A 503 30.81 12.14 -9.10
N GLU A 504 31.11 12.41 -10.37
CA GLU A 504 30.90 13.74 -10.98
C GLU A 504 29.42 14.16 -10.93
N MET A 505 28.49 13.25 -11.23
CA MET A 505 27.04 13.53 -11.14
C MET A 505 26.59 13.79 -9.71
N LEU A 506 27.13 13.06 -8.73
CA LEU A 506 26.81 13.29 -7.31
C LEU A 506 27.31 14.66 -6.85
N GLU A 507 28.51 15.08 -7.24
CA GLU A 507 29.02 16.42 -6.90
C GLU A 507 28.18 17.50 -7.61
N ALA A 508 27.80 17.30 -8.87
CA ALA A 508 26.94 18.22 -9.60
C ALA A 508 25.54 18.36 -8.96
N ALA A 509 24.98 17.28 -8.41
CA ALA A 509 23.69 17.29 -7.72
C ALA A 509 23.64 18.23 -6.51
N ARG A 510 24.79 18.48 -5.85
CA ARG A 510 24.91 19.47 -4.77
C ARG A 510 24.83 20.91 -5.27
N LEU A 511 25.21 21.15 -6.53
CA LEU A 511 25.26 22.49 -7.11
C LEU A 511 23.90 22.91 -7.68
N GLY A 512 23.10 21.96 -8.16
CA GLY A 512 21.79 22.22 -8.73
C GLY A 512 21.21 21.00 -9.47
N PRO A 513 20.02 21.17 -10.08
CA PRO A 513 19.43 20.14 -10.94
C PRO A 513 20.21 20.02 -12.27
N PRO A 514 19.96 18.98 -13.07
CA PRO A 514 20.37 18.93 -14.48
C PRO A 514 20.00 20.21 -15.25
N ASP A 515 20.91 20.68 -16.10
CA ASP A 515 20.71 21.90 -16.90
C ASP A 515 19.62 21.75 -17.97
N GLU A 516 19.45 20.55 -18.52
CA GLU A 516 18.47 20.26 -19.57
C GLU A 516 17.94 18.82 -19.46
N TYR A 517 16.63 18.67 -19.63
CA TYR A 517 15.92 17.38 -19.51
C TYR A 517 15.42 16.81 -20.85
N TYR A 518 15.53 17.55 -21.97
CA TYR A 518 14.80 17.20 -23.21
C TYR A 518 15.66 16.53 -24.29
N ARG A 519 16.85 17.05 -24.62
CA ARG A 519 17.63 16.61 -25.80
C ARG A 519 18.07 15.15 -25.74
N GLN A 520 18.27 14.60 -24.53
CA GLN A 520 18.66 13.22 -24.27
C GLN A 520 17.86 12.68 -23.07
N MET A 521 16.56 12.92 -23.09
CA MET A 521 15.68 12.74 -21.93
C MET A 521 15.81 11.37 -21.24
N GLY A 522 16.03 10.28 -21.98
CA GLY A 522 16.24 8.94 -21.44
C GLY A 522 17.65 8.60 -20.94
N TRP A 523 18.54 9.59 -20.74
CA TRP A 523 19.91 9.34 -20.25
C TRP A 523 19.93 9.06 -18.74
N VAL A 524 20.70 8.01 -18.36
CA VAL A 524 20.94 7.65 -16.95
C VAL A 524 21.49 8.82 -16.14
N ARG A 525 22.26 9.70 -16.79
CA ARG A 525 22.86 10.87 -16.13
C ARG A 525 21.82 11.84 -15.61
N ILE A 526 20.77 12.11 -16.39
CA ILE A 526 19.72 13.06 -16.03
C ILE A 526 18.95 12.50 -14.83
N ALA A 527 18.52 11.25 -14.92
CA ALA A 527 17.72 10.62 -13.87
C ALA A 527 18.49 10.49 -12.54
N PHE A 528 19.74 10.02 -12.59
CA PHE A 528 20.57 9.85 -11.41
C PHE A 528 20.91 11.20 -10.75
N HIS A 529 21.35 12.19 -11.53
CA HIS A 529 21.62 13.55 -11.03
C HIS A 529 20.36 14.16 -10.41
N ASN A 530 19.22 14.11 -11.12
CA ASN A 530 17.95 14.64 -10.60
C ASN A 530 17.57 14.00 -9.25
N ALA A 531 17.64 12.68 -9.13
CA ALA A 531 17.26 11.98 -7.90
C ALA A 531 18.06 12.45 -6.68
N PHE A 532 19.39 12.56 -6.82
CA PHE A 532 20.24 13.05 -5.73
C PHE A 532 20.10 14.55 -5.48
N HIS A 533 19.81 15.35 -6.52
CA HIS A 533 19.50 16.77 -6.32
C HIS A 533 18.25 16.91 -5.45
N GLN A 534 17.15 16.22 -5.81
CA GLN A 534 15.92 16.26 -5.02
C GLN A 534 16.13 15.73 -3.61
N ALA A 535 16.88 14.65 -3.42
CA ALA A 535 17.19 14.15 -2.08
C ALA A 535 17.88 15.21 -1.19
N LEU A 536 18.74 16.05 -1.78
CA LEU A 536 19.48 17.09 -1.06
C LEU A 536 18.69 18.38 -0.85
N SER A 537 17.77 18.74 -1.75
CA SER A 537 17.14 20.07 -1.77
C SER A 537 15.62 20.10 -1.62
N ALA A 538 14.92 18.99 -1.84
CA ALA A 538 13.47 18.98 -1.78
C ALA A 538 12.98 19.18 -0.33
N PRO A 539 11.99 20.05 -0.10
CA PRO A 539 11.47 20.31 1.25
C PRO A 539 10.61 19.16 1.78
N SER A 540 10.12 18.30 0.90
CA SER A 540 9.35 17.09 1.23
C SER A 540 9.36 16.10 0.07
N PHE A 541 8.92 14.87 0.34
CA PHE A 541 8.67 13.86 -0.69
C PHE A 541 7.78 14.39 -1.82
N GLU A 542 6.62 14.97 -1.50
CA GLU A 542 5.66 15.43 -2.51
C GLU A 542 6.28 16.51 -3.40
N GLU A 543 6.93 17.52 -2.80
CA GLU A 543 7.54 18.60 -3.58
C GLU A 543 8.69 18.11 -4.47
N GLY A 544 9.50 17.16 -4.01
CA GLY A 544 10.60 16.61 -4.83
C GLY A 544 10.12 15.82 -6.04
N VAL A 545 9.06 15.03 -5.88
CA VAL A 545 8.42 14.29 -6.98
C VAL A 545 7.72 15.26 -7.95
N VAL A 546 6.96 16.24 -7.44
CA VAL A 546 6.25 17.23 -8.26
C VAL A 546 7.22 18.12 -9.03
N ASP A 547 8.32 18.57 -8.40
CA ASP A 547 9.36 19.34 -9.10
C ASP A 547 9.98 18.51 -10.22
N THR A 548 10.35 17.25 -9.95
CA THR A 548 10.89 16.33 -10.96
C THR A 548 9.97 16.20 -12.17
N VAL A 549 8.68 15.94 -11.96
CA VAL A 549 7.69 15.87 -13.06
C VAL A 549 7.59 17.22 -13.78
N GLY A 550 7.65 18.34 -13.05
CA GLY A 550 7.62 19.69 -13.60
C GLY A 550 8.80 20.05 -14.51
N ARG A 551 9.91 19.29 -14.48
CA ARG A 551 11.07 19.49 -15.36
C ARG A 551 10.82 19.01 -16.80
N GLY A 552 9.81 18.18 -17.03
CA GLY A 552 9.48 17.65 -18.36
C GLY A 552 10.51 16.64 -18.89
N GLY A 553 10.37 16.26 -20.16
CA GLY A 553 11.17 15.19 -20.77
C GLY A 553 10.68 13.81 -20.35
N ASP A 554 11.57 13.00 -19.79
CA ASP A 554 11.34 11.59 -19.39
C ASP A 554 10.77 11.53 -17.96
N THR A 555 9.53 12.00 -17.79
CA THR A 555 9.02 12.40 -16.48
C THR A 555 8.63 11.23 -15.57
N ASP A 556 8.09 10.14 -16.12
CA ASP A 556 7.86 8.88 -15.40
C ASP A 556 9.17 8.31 -14.86
N THR A 557 10.17 8.08 -15.69
CA THR A 557 11.42 7.48 -15.24
C THR A 557 12.16 8.35 -14.23
N ASN A 558 12.28 9.65 -14.49
CA ASN A 558 12.93 10.57 -13.57
C ASN A 558 12.21 10.62 -12.21
N ALA A 559 10.87 10.62 -12.21
CA ALA A 559 10.07 10.65 -10.99
C ALA A 559 10.03 9.30 -10.26
N ALA A 560 10.08 8.17 -10.98
CA ALA A 560 10.20 6.84 -10.38
C ALA A 560 11.51 6.71 -9.59
N ILE A 561 12.63 7.15 -10.18
CA ILE A 561 13.95 7.09 -9.54
C ILE A 561 14.05 8.12 -8.39
N ALA A 562 13.62 9.36 -8.59
CA ALA A 562 13.61 10.34 -7.50
C ALA A 562 12.66 9.91 -6.36
N GLY A 563 11.49 9.39 -6.71
CA GLY A 563 10.46 8.92 -5.78
C GLY A 563 10.94 7.77 -4.92
N ALA A 564 11.63 6.77 -5.47
CA ALA A 564 12.17 5.66 -4.65
C ALA A 564 13.19 6.15 -3.60
N LEU A 565 14.11 7.03 -4.00
CA LEU A 565 15.09 7.58 -3.08
C LEU A 565 14.46 8.46 -1.99
N LEU A 566 13.59 9.41 -2.37
CA LEU A 566 12.87 10.26 -1.43
C LEU A 566 11.96 9.44 -0.51
N GLY A 567 11.31 8.42 -1.04
CA GLY A 567 10.44 7.53 -0.27
C GLY A 567 11.22 6.72 0.78
N ALA A 568 12.44 6.27 0.45
CA ALA A 568 13.31 5.61 1.41
C ALA A 568 13.72 6.55 2.57
N ILE A 569 13.98 7.81 2.26
CA ILE A 569 14.39 8.86 3.22
C ILE A 569 13.22 9.25 4.13
N HIS A 570 12.05 9.54 3.55
CA HIS A 570 10.93 10.14 4.28
C HIS A 570 9.92 9.12 4.82
N GLY A 571 9.97 7.87 4.35
CA GLY A 571 9.07 6.80 4.76
C GLY A 571 7.69 6.85 4.08
N ARG A 572 6.91 5.78 4.29
CA ARG A 572 5.59 5.55 3.69
C ARG A 572 4.63 6.70 3.91
N GLU A 573 4.59 7.26 5.12
CA GLU A 573 3.66 8.31 5.55
C GLU A 573 3.79 9.58 4.70
N ALA A 574 5.01 9.88 4.23
CA ALA A 574 5.30 11.04 3.41
C ALA A 574 4.74 10.98 2.00
N VAL A 575 4.45 9.77 1.48
CA VAL A 575 3.73 9.60 0.21
C VAL A 575 2.26 9.97 0.43
N PRO A 576 1.70 11.01 -0.20
CA PRO A 576 0.33 11.43 0.04
C PRO A 576 -0.71 10.31 -0.01
N SER A 577 -1.62 10.26 0.97
CA SER A 577 -2.67 9.23 1.04
C SER A 577 -3.52 9.17 -0.23
N ARG A 578 -3.80 10.33 -0.85
CA ARG A 578 -4.52 10.43 -2.13
C ARG A 578 -3.82 9.72 -3.29
N TRP A 579 -2.49 9.60 -3.25
CA TRP A 579 -1.73 8.83 -4.22
C TRP A 579 -1.68 7.35 -3.84
N ARG A 580 -1.35 7.04 -2.58
CA ARG A 580 -1.31 5.66 -2.07
C ARG A 580 -2.64 4.95 -2.30
N ASN A 581 -3.76 5.60 -2.05
CA ASN A 581 -5.08 4.97 -2.17
C ASN A 581 -5.46 4.65 -3.61
N LYS A 582 -5.15 5.54 -4.57
CA LYS A 582 -5.36 5.26 -6.00
C LYS A 582 -4.46 4.11 -6.48
N LEU A 583 -3.22 4.10 -6.02
CA LEU A 583 -2.25 3.05 -6.32
C LEU A 583 -2.68 1.68 -5.76
N LEU A 584 -2.99 1.61 -4.47
CA LEU A 584 -3.45 0.38 -3.80
C LEU A 584 -4.85 -0.05 -4.25
N ALA A 585 -5.59 0.82 -4.94
CA ALA A 585 -6.85 0.53 -5.62
C ALA A 585 -6.66 0.12 -7.11
N CYS A 586 -5.44 0.19 -7.65
CA CYS A 586 -5.18 0.00 -9.07
C CYS A 586 -5.13 -1.48 -9.47
N ARG A 587 -6.23 -1.98 -10.03
CA ARG A 587 -6.27 -3.19 -10.86
C ARG A 587 -6.56 -2.78 -12.29
N ALA A 588 -5.55 -2.79 -13.14
CA ALA A 588 -5.64 -2.34 -14.54
C ALA A 588 -6.42 -3.35 -15.40
N LEU A 589 -7.72 -3.49 -15.12
CA LEU A 589 -8.67 -4.38 -15.77
C LEU A 589 -9.60 -3.59 -16.69
N ARG A 590 -10.10 -4.22 -17.77
CA ARG A 590 -11.08 -3.58 -18.66
C ARG A 590 -12.39 -3.29 -17.92
N GLU A 591 -12.76 -4.19 -17.03
CA GLU A 591 -13.92 -4.14 -16.13
C GLU A 591 -13.87 -2.94 -15.18
N ALA A 592 -12.65 -2.51 -14.83
CA ALA A 592 -12.41 -1.31 -14.02
C ALA A 592 -12.32 -0.03 -14.88
N GLY A 593 -12.41 -0.14 -16.21
CA GLY A 593 -12.29 0.98 -17.15
C GLY A 593 -10.87 1.23 -17.68
N ALA A 594 -9.90 0.35 -17.40
CA ALA A 594 -8.53 0.53 -17.87
C ALA A 594 -8.43 0.39 -19.41
N ARG A 595 -7.83 1.40 -20.06
CA ARG A 595 -7.60 1.38 -21.52
C ARG A 595 -6.37 0.57 -21.93
N ARG A 596 -5.43 0.43 -21.00
CA ARG A 596 -4.20 -0.35 -21.13
C ARG A 596 -4.22 -1.51 -20.13
N PRO A 597 -5.09 -2.52 -20.28
CA PRO A 597 -5.16 -3.57 -19.28
C PRO A 597 -3.85 -4.36 -19.21
N ARG A 598 -3.45 -4.75 -18.00
CA ARG A 598 -2.22 -5.48 -17.74
C ARG A 598 -2.49 -6.71 -16.86
N PRO A 599 -1.74 -7.82 -17.04
CA PRO A 599 -1.78 -8.96 -16.14
C PRO A 599 -1.56 -8.58 -14.65
N MET A 600 -2.06 -9.43 -13.75
CA MET A 600 -2.08 -9.18 -12.30
C MET A 600 -0.69 -8.97 -11.70
N GLU A 601 0.34 -9.65 -12.22
CA GLU A 601 1.73 -9.50 -11.80
C GLU A 601 2.29 -8.08 -12.02
N PHE A 602 1.61 -7.24 -12.81
CA PHE A 602 1.99 -5.85 -13.08
C PHE A 602 1.10 -4.84 -12.35
N TRP A 603 0.18 -5.30 -11.50
CA TRP A 603 -0.59 -4.39 -10.65
C TRP A 603 0.24 -3.98 -9.43
N PRO A 604 0.22 -2.70 -9.03
CA PRO A 604 0.86 -2.21 -7.81
C PRO A 604 -0.02 -2.39 -6.56
N ALA A 605 -1.10 -3.16 -6.68
CA ALA A 605 -2.17 -3.32 -5.70
C ALA A 605 -1.72 -3.88 -4.34
N ASP A 606 -0.61 -4.62 -4.32
CA ASP A 606 0.00 -5.29 -3.17
C ASP A 606 1.33 -4.65 -2.76
N ALA A 607 1.54 -3.37 -3.07
CA ALA A 607 2.82 -2.69 -2.86
C ALA A 607 3.33 -2.80 -1.41
N LEU A 608 2.45 -2.66 -0.42
CA LEU A 608 2.84 -2.72 0.99
C LEU A 608 3.35 -4.11 1.37
N GLU A 609 2.63 -5.14 0.97
CA GLU A 609 2.94 -6.55 1.22
C GLU A 609 4.19 -6.99 0.44
N LEU A 610 4.36 -6.53 -0.79
CA LEU A 610 5.52 -6.87 -1.64
C LEU A 610 6.81 -6.28 -1.07
N ALA A 611 6.80 -5.05 -0.56
CA ALA A 611 7.95 -4.45 0.09
C ALA A 611 8.35 -5.19 1.37
N GLU A 612 7.37 -5.62 2.19
CA GLU A 612 7.62 -6.44 3.37
C GLU A 612 8.19 -7.83 2.99
N ALA A 613 7.61 -8.45 1.96
CA ALA A 613 8.07 -9.74 1.45
C ALA A 613 9.51 -9.67 0.92
N LEU A 614 9.90 -8.57 0.26
CA LEU A 614 11.28 -8.34 -0.19
C LEU A 614 12.27 -8.28 0.98
N LEU A 615 11.94 -7.52 2.03
CA LEU A 615 12.77 -7.43 3.24
C LEU A 615 12.95 -8.81 3.89
N LEU A 616 11.88 -9.61 3.96
CA LEU A 616 11.94 -10.94 4.55
C LEU A 616 12.74 -11.90 3.66
N ALA A 617 12.54 -11.86 2.35
CA ALA A 617 13.25 -12.71 1.40
C ALA A 617 14.77 -12.48 1.44
N GLY A 618 15.22 -11.22 1.52
CA GLY A 618 16.64 -10.90 1.55
C GLY A 618 17.35 -11.08 2.90
N ARG A 619 16.61 -11.34 3.99
CA ARG A 619 17.17 -11.73 5.30
C ARG A 619 17.47 -13.23 5.38
N ILE A 620 16.93 -14.03 4.47
CA ILE A 620 17.21 -15.46 4.43
C ILE A 620 18.60 -15.60 3.81
N SER A 621 19.62 -15.88 4.64
CA SER A 621 20.92 -16.30 4.12
C SER A 621 20.69 -17.47 3.15
N PRO A 622 21.35 -17.49 1.97
CA PRO A 622 21.55 -18.76 1.28
C PRO A 622 22.19 -19.70 2.30
N GLY A 623 21.56 -20.85 2.52
CA GLY A 623 21.81 -21.71 3.68
C GLY A 623 23.28 -22.00 3.98
N VAL A 624 23.51 -22.22 5.27
CA VAL A 624 24.57 -23.08 5.82
C VAL A 624 24.72 -24.35 4.99
#